data_AF-A0A8C3C2F8-F1
#
_entry.id   AF-A0A8C3C2F8-F1
#
_cell.length_a   1.000
_cell.length_b   1.000
_cell.length_c   1.000
_cell.angle_alpha   90.00
_cell.angle_beta   90.00
_cell.angle_gamma   90.00
#
_symmetry.space_group_name_H-M   'P 1'
#
loop_
_entity.id
_entity.type
_entity.pdbx_description
1 polymer ?
#
loop_
_entity_poly.entity_id
_entity_poly.type
_entity_poly.pdbx_seq_one_letter_code
_entity_poly.pdbx_strand_id
1 'polypeptide(L)'
;TLALARGGPRGGQGQGGGWLPALRLARRSSKAVTRHWKAMHLQRQKLMALTEYLPPRPPVPERCLPRPSPLPRSPQDNGYARLLRRQVEEVFRDSRMVAVCQYNSMPGEDVVLMRHYLRKHNIEVKFVLNEIVRPVLSQSRYRNLLPLFVGRNILLVSPETKAKEMLRVLKGVPQVNLLGACIDDTILSRQGVENFAKLPSLEASQGQTLGALALLPSQTCSLLQHGAAQLTALLDQHIHQLRDGAGQGGTPAGPEPPQSPGTP
;
A
#
# COMPACT_ATOMS: atom_id res chain seq x y z
N THR A 1 56.90 58.96 -30.07
CA THR A 1 56.16 59.96 -30.87
C THR A 1 56.11 61.27 -30.10
N LEU A 2 56.92 62.23 -30.52
CA LEU A 2 57.00 63.59 -29.95
C LEU A 2 55.80 64.41 -30.42
N ALA A 3 55.01 64.94 -29.49
CA ALA A 3 53.93 65.87 -29.79
C ALA A 3 54.41 67.32 -29.55
N LEU A 4 54.33 68.12 -30.61
CA LEU A 4 54.58 69.56 -30.63
C LEU A 4 53.46 70.28 -29.85
N ALA A 5 53.80 71.04 -28.81
CA ALA A 5 52.87 71.97 -28.18
C ALA A 5 53.19 73.40 -28.65
N ARG A 6 52.28 73.98 -29.43
CA ARG A 6 52.27 75.40 -29.81
C ARG A 6 51.81 76.26 -28.63
N GLY A 7 52.58 77.28 -28.30
CA GLY A 7 52.17 78.38 -27.42
C GLY A 7 53.12 79.55 -27.59
N GLY A 8 52.67 80.61 -28.26
CA GLY A 8 53.38 81.90 -28.28
C GLY A 8 53.10 82.71 -27.01
N PRO A 9 53.98 83.66 -26.67
CA PRO A 9 53.52 85.06 -26.74
C PRO A 9 54.55 86.01 -27.36
N ARG A 10 54.01 87.15 -27.80
CA ARG A 10 54.67 88.30 -28.43
C ARG A 10 55.56 89.06 -27.43
N GLY A 11 56.66 89.63 -27.97
CA GLY A 11 57.12 90.97 -27.62
C GLY A 11 58.33 91.07 -26.68
N GLY A 12 59.42 91.66 -27.18
CA GLY A 12 60.50 92.25 -26.37
C GLY A 12 61.91 91.76 -26.71
N GLN A 13 62.63 92.53 -27.54
CA GLN A 13 64.06 92.36 -27.79
C GLN A 13 64.88 92.76 -26.56
N GLY A 14 65.94 91.99 -26.25
CA GLY A 14 66.92 92.32 -25.22
C GLY A 14 68.00 91.25 -25.06
N GLN A 15 69.09 91.44 -25.81
CA GLN A 15 70.49 91.01 -25.58
C GLN A 15 70.80 89.66 -24.90
N GLY A 16 71.48 88.79 -25.65
CA GLY A 16 72.84 88.35 -25.32
C GLY A 16 73.07 87.63 -23.99
N GLY A 17 72.64 86.38 -23.89
CA GLY A 17 73.13 85.44 -22.89
C GLY A 17 72.76 84.03 -23.32
N GLY A 18 73.74 83.17 -23.59
CA GLY A 18 73.51 81.79 -24.04
C GLY A 18 72.76 80.98 -22.99
N TRP A 19 71.46 80.78 -23.18
CA TRP A 19 70.68 79.83 -22.40
C TRP A 19 71.04 78.41 -22.84
N LEU A 20 71.94 77.75 -22.12
CA LEU A 20 72.03 76.30 -22.18
C LEU A 20 70.66 75.74 -21.75
N PRO A 21 69.95 74.97 -22.58
CA PRO A 21 68.72 74.33 -22.14
C PRO A 21 69.13 73.34 -21.05
N ALA A 22 68.85 73.68 -19.79
CA ALA A 22 68.94 72.73 -18.71
C ALA A 22 68.02 71.58 -19.08
N LEU A 23 68.60 70.45 -19.51
CA LEU A 23 67.92 69.19 -19.71
C LEU A 23 67.36 68.76 -18.35
N ARG A 24 66.19 69.30 -17.99
CA ARG A 24 65.40 68.79 -16.88
C ARG A 24 64.87 67.45 -17.35
N LEU A 25 65.59 66.39 -16.97
CA LEU A 25 65.15 65.02 -17.08
C LEU A 25 63.92 64.86 -16.17
N ALA A 26 62.75 65.28 -16.68
CA ALA A 26 61.48 65.14 -16.00
C ALA A 26 61.17 63.64 -15.96
N ARG A 27 61.54 62.98 -14.87
CA ARG A 27 61.14 61.59 -14.64
C ARG A 27 59.62 61.55 -14.58
N ARG A 28 58.99 61.12 -15.67
CA ARG A 28 57.53 60.98 -15.79
C ARG A 28 57.09 59.79 -14.95
N SER A 29 57.08 59.95 -13.63
CA SER A 29 56.58 58.93 -12.72
C SER A 29 55.05 58.91 -12.77
N SER A 30 54.47 57.71 -12.83
CA SER A 30 53.03 57.56 -12.69
C SER A 30 52.62 57.94 -11.27
N LYS A 31 51.50 58.63 -11.10
CA LYS A 31 50.91 58.95 -9.79
C LYS A 31 50.76 57.68 -8.93
N ALA A 32 50.68 57.86 -7.61
CA ALA A 32 50.55 56.75 -6.67
C ALA A 32 49.25 55.94 -6.89
N VAL A 33 48.16 56.63 -7.21
CA VAL A 33 46.86 56.04 -7.55
C VAL A 33 46.64 56.12 -9.05
N THR A 34 46.32 54.99 -9.66
CA THR A 34 46.05 54.86 -11.09
C THR A 34 44.76 54.08 -11.30
N ARG A 35 44.08 54.31 -12.44
CA ARG A 35 42.86 53.56 -12.82
C ARG A 35 43.12 52.07 -13.10
N HIS A 36 44.37 51.69 -13.36
CA HIS A 36 44.80 50.34 -13.67
C HIS A 36 45.74 49.85 -12.57
N TRP A 37 45.84 48.52 -12.41
CA TRP A 37 46.78 47.89 -11.50
C TRP A 37 48.21 48.26 -11.88
N LYS A 38 48.89 48.94 -10.95
CA LYS A 38 50.27 49.35 -11.13
C LYS A 38 51.18 48.18 -10.79
N ALA A 39 52.19 47.95 -11.64
CA ALA A 39 53.23 46.97 -11.35
C ALA A 39 53.92 47.32 -10.03
N MET A 40 54.01 46.34 -9.12
CA MET A 40 54.72 46.51 -7.86
C MET A 40 56.23 46.47 -8.11
N HIS A 41 56.98 47.16 -7.26
CA HIS A 41 58.44 47.01 -7.23
C HIS A 41 58.80 45.55 -6.88
N LEU A 42 59.89 45.03 -7.44
CA LEU A 42 60.29 43.62 -7.28
C LEU A 42 60.36 43.18 -5.81
N GLN A 43 60.93 44.00 -4.93
CA GLN A 43 60.99 43.71 -3.49
C GLN A 43 59.60 43.68 -2.84
N ARG A 44 58.68 44.56 -3.27
CA ARG A 44 57.30 44.60 -2.77
C ARG A 44 56.53 43.38 -3.24
N GLN A 45 56.74 42.94 -4.48
CA GLN A 45 56.13 41.71 -4.99
C GLN A 45 56.60 40.48 -4.19
N LYS A 46 57.89 40.40 -3.87
CA LYS A 46 58.44 39.37 -2.97
C LYS A 46 57.81 39.43 -1.59
N LEU A 47 57.68 40.63 -1.01
CA LEU A 47 57.04 40.81 0.30
C LEU A 47 55.57 40.34 0.28
N MET A 48 54.80 40.75 -0.74
CA MET A 48 53.40 40.33 -0.87
C MET A 48 53.26 38.82 -0.98
N ALA A 49 54.12 38.17 -1.78
CA ALA A 49 54.14 36.71 -1.93
C ALA A 49 54.51 35.98 -0.63
N LEU A 50 55.42 36.54 0.18
CA LEU A 50 55.77 35.98 1.49
C LEU A 50 54.68 36.18 2.54
N THR A 51 53.91 37.26 2.44
CA THR A 51 52.81 37.57 3.36
C THR A 51 51.48 36.93 2.94
N GLU A 52 51.48 36.01 1.97
CA GLU A 52 50.28 35.27 1.58
C GLU A 52 49.79 34.38 2.73
N TYR A 53 48.49 34.42 3.00
CA TYR A 53 47.88 33.60 4.05
C TYR A 53 47.91 32.13 3.66
N LEU A 54 48.55 31.30 4.48
CA LEU A 54 48.53 29.85 4.36
C LEU A 54 47.54 29.29 5.39
N PRO A 55 46.37 28.77 4.96
CA PRO A 55 45.44 28.13 5.89
C PRO A 55 46.07 26.87 6.48
N PRO A 56 45.77 26.53 7.74
CA PRO A 56 46.24 25.29 8.34
C PRO A 56 45.70 24.11 7.53
N ARG A 57 46.58 23.23 7.06
CA ARG A 57 46.19 21.99 6.39
C ARG A 57 45.95 20.94 7.46
N PRO A 58 44.70 20.52 7.73
CA PRO A 58 44.46 19.46 8.68
C PRO A 58 45.14 18.18 8.16
N PRO A 59 45.74 17.35 9.04
CA PRO A 59 46.41 16.12 8.65
C PRO A 59 45.46 15.13 7.97
N VAL A 60 44.16 15.21 8.30
CA VAL A 60 43.09 14.44 7.68
C VAL A 60 41.99 15.41 7.24
N PRO A 61 41.54 15.36 5.97
CA PRO A 61 40.40 16.15 5.53
C PRO A 61 39.15 15.83 6.36
N GLU A 62 38.35 16.84 6.73
CA GLU A 62 37.14 16.64 7.55
C GLU A 62 36.13 15.65 6.96
N ARG A 63 36.15 15.47 5.63
CA ARG A 63 35.31 14.49 4.92
C ARG A 63 35.71 13.03 5.20
N CYS A 64 36.96 12.80 5.58
CA CYS A 64 37.49 11.49 5.93
C CYS A 64 37.31 11.17 7.42
N LEU A 65 37.00 12.18 8.24
CA LEU A 65 36.61 11.96 9.62
C LEU A 65 35.14 11.51 9.65
N PRO A 66 34.78 10.52 10.49
CA PRO A 66 33.38 10.25 10.75
C PRO A 66 32.76 11.54 11.26
N ARG A 67 31.71 12.01 10.58
CA ARG A 67 30.97 13.17 11.06
C ARG A 67 30.55 12.85 12.50
N PRO A 68 30.75 13.77 13.46
CA PRO A 68 30.11 13.63 14.75
C PRO A 68 28.64 13.36 14.46
N SER A 69 28.11 12.28 15.02
CA SER A 69 26.66 12.10 14.98
C SER A 69 26.06 13.42 15.46
N PRO A 70 25.05 13.97 14.76
CA PRO A 70 24.33 15.09 15.32
C PRO A 70 24.02 14.69 16.76
N LEU A 71 24.45 15.51 17.74
CA LEU A 71 23.99 15.38 19.13
C LEU A 71 22.51 14.99 19.06
N PRO A 72 22.01 14.06 19.89
CA PRO A 72 20.62 13.67 19.83
C PRO A 72 19.78 14.90 20.18
N ARG A 73 19.51 15.76 19.19
CA ARG A 73 18.29 16.51 19.08
C ARG A 73 17.29 15.39 19.03
N SER A 74 16.74 15.04 20.20
CA SER A 74 15.61 14.13 20.32
C SER A 74 14.72 14.47 19.14
N PRO A 75 14.50 13.55 18.18
CA PRO A 75 13.76 13.87 16.98
C PRO A 75 12.48 14.51 17.47
N GLN A 76 12.31 15.80 17.18
CA GLN A 76 11.13 16.52 17.63
C GLN A 76 10.00 15.83 16.88
N ASP A 77 9.27 14.97 17.58
CA ASP A 77 8.27 14.12 16.95
C ASP A 77 7.28 15.06 16.26
N ASN A 78 7.29 15.06 14.93
CA ASN A 78 6.41 15.87 14.12
C ASN A 78 4.97 15.63 14.63
N GLY A 79 4.32 16.66 15.19
CA GLY A 79 3.00 16.50 15.83
C GLY A 79 1.97 15.85 14.91
N TYR A 80 2.04 16.14 13.61
CA TYR A 80 1.24 15.51 12.56
C TYR A 80 1.51 14.01 12.42
N ALA A 81 2.79 13.59 12.43
CA ALA A 81 3.14 12.17 12.36
C ALA A 81 2.58 11.40 13.57
N ARG A 82 2.61 12.01 14.76
CA ARG A 82 1.99 11.43 15.97
C ARG A 82 0.47 11.29 15.83
N LEU A 83 -0.20 12.26 15.24
CA LEU A 83 -1.64 12.20 14.96
C LEU A 83 -1.96 11.07 13.97
N LEU A 84 -1.21 10.95 12.89
CA LEU A 84 -1.39 9.87 11.92
C LEU A 84 -1.16 8.48 12.54
N ARG A 85 -0.14 8.33 13.41
CA ARG A 85 0.10 7.07 14.13
C ARG A 85 -1.14 6.67 14.96
N ARG A 86 -1.70 7.62 15.73
CA ARG A 86 -2.92 7.39 16.51
C ARG A 86 -4.12 7.01 15.64
N GLN A 87 -4.33 7.72 14.54
CA GLN A 87 -5.43 7.43 13.62
C GLN A 87 -5.30 6.02 13.01
N VAL A 88 -4.07 5.60 12.69
CA VAL A 88 -3.82 4.25 12.19
C VAL A 88 -4.10 3.22 13.28
N GLU A 89 -3.66 3.45 14.53
CA GLU A 89 -3.97 2.57 15.67
C GLU A 89 -5.47 2.43 15.89
N GLU A 90 -6.24 3.52 15.84
CA GLU A 90 -7.70 3.52 15.95
C GLU A 90 -8.33 2.69 14.83
N VAL A 91 -7.91 2.90 13.58
CA VAL A 91 -8.36 2.13 12.43
C VAL A 91 -8.13 0.62 12.61
N PHE A 92 -6.98 0.22 13.15
CA PHE A 92 -6.69 -1.20 13.43
C PHE A 92 -7.52 -1.77 14.59
N ARG A 93 -7.95 -0.95 15.54
CA ARG A 93 -8.79 -1.39 16.69
C ARG A 93 -10.25 -1.53 16.31
N ASP A 94 -10.76 -0.59 15.53
CA ASP A 94 -12.18 -0.55 15.16
C ASP A 94 -12.54 -1.59 14.08
N SER A 95 -11.53 -2.13 13.41
CA SER A 95 -11.71 -2.95 12.21
C SER A 95 -11.41 -4.42 12.45
N ARG A 96 -12.35 -5.29 12.08
CA ARG A 96 -12.16 -6.74 12.13
C ARG A 96 -11.39 -7.28 10.93
N MET A 97 -11.50 -6.61 9.78
CA MET A 97 -10.83 -7.00 8.55
C MET A 97 -9.99 -5.84 8.00
N VAL A 98 -8.69 -6.09 7.81
CA VAL A 98 -7.75 -5.15 7.20
C VAL A 98 -7.01 -5.86 6.06
N ALA A 99 -7.21 -5.44 4.83
CA ALA A 99 -6.47 -5.96 3.68
C ALA A 99 -5.36 -4.98 3.25
N VAL A 100 -4.17 -5.52 2.98
CA VAL A 100 -3.03 -4.77 2.46
C VAL A 100 -2.94 -5.03 0.96
N CYS A 101 -3.13 -3.97 0.19
CA CYS A 101 -3.06 -4.02 -1.27
C CYS A 101 -1.94 -3.12 -1.76
N GLN A 102 -1.24 -3.59 -2.80
CA GLN A 102 -0.34 -2.76 -3.57
C GLN A 102 -1.11 -2.18 -4.75
N TYR A 103 -0.97 -0.87 -4.99
CA TYR A 103 -1.60 -0.23 -6.13
C TYR A 103 -0.57 0.27 -7.12
N ASN A 104 -0.84 -0.02 -8.39
CA ASN A 104 -0.09 0.51 -9.50
C ASN A 104 -0.64 1.88 -9.94
N SER A 105 0.05 2.51 -10.88
CA SER A 105 -0.42 3.77 -11.46
C SER A 105 -1.77 3.56 -12.14
N MET A 106 -2.78 4.31 -11.73
CA MET A 106 -4.14 4.27 -12.26
C MET A 106 -4.69 5.70 -12.37
N PRO A 107 -5.59 5.98 -13.33
CA PRO A 107 -6.17 7.31 -13.47
C PRO A 107 -7.04 7.65 -12.24
N GLY A 108 -7.15 8.94 -11.93
CA GLY A 108 -7.87 9.41 -10.75
C GLY A 108 -9.36 9.02 -10.74
N GLU A 109 -9.98 8.95 -11.91
CA GLU A 109 -11.38 8.52 -12.09
C GLU A 109 -11.60 7.09 -11.60
N ASP A 110 -10.72 6.16 -12.00
CA ASP A 110 -10.76 4.76 -11.56
C ASP A 110 -10.59 4.63 -10.05
N VAL A 111 -9.76 5.48 -9.43
CA VAL A 111 -9.58 5.48 -7.96
C VAL A 111 -10.88 5.86 -7.26
N VAL A 112 -11.57 6.88 -7.77
CA VAL A 112 -12.85 7.35 -7.21
C VAL A 112 -13.92 6.28 -7.41
N LEU A 113 -13.98 5.66 -8.59
CA LEU A 113 -14.93 4.60 -8.88
C LEU A 113 -14.69 3.36 -8.00
N MET A 114 -13.43 2.94 -7.82
CA MET A 114 -13.06 1.87 -6.91
C MET A 114 -13.48 2.18 -5.47
N ARG A 115 -13.20 3.40 -4.98
CA ARG A 115 -13.65 3.84 -3.64
C ARG A 115 -15.17 3.80 -3.51
N HIS A 116 -15.90 4.14 -4.56
CA HIS A 116 -17.36 4.08 -4.57
C HIS A 116 -17.87 2.63 -4.48
N TYR A 117 -17.32 1.71 -5.27
CA TYR A 117 -17.70 0.28 -5.21
C TYR A 117 -17.39 -0.34 -3.84
N LEU A 118 -16.24 -0.03 -3.24
CA LEU A 118 -15.87 -0.54 -1.92
C LEU A 118 -16.76 0.05 -0.81
N ARG A 119 -17.14 1.33 -0.90
CA ARG A 119 -18.06 1.95 0.06
C ARG A 119 -19.47 1.34 0.04
N LYS A 120 -19.96 0.82 -1.08
CA LYS A 120 -21.24 0.08 -1.13
C LYS A 120 -21.26 -1.14 -0.20
N HIS A 121 -20.08 -1.70 0.09
CA HIS A 121 -19.91 -2.85 0.95
C HIS A 121 -19.35 -2.49 2.34
N ASN A 122 -19.37 -1.20 2.73
CA ASN A 122 -18.80 -0.67 3.97
C ASN A 122 -17.28 -0.90 4.11
N ILE A 123 -16.56 -0.95 2.98
CA ILE A 123 -15.10 -1.06 2.96
C ILE A 123 -14.50 0.33 2.71
N GLU A 124 -13.73 0.82 3.67
CA GLU A 124 -13.01 2.09 3.58
C GLU A 124 -11.62 1.90 2.98
N VAL A 125 -11.22 2.84 2.12
CA VAL A 125 -9.89 2.86 1.50
C VAL A 125 -9.05 3.92 2.18
N LYS A 126 -7.98 3.53 2.87
CA LYS A 126 -7.03 4.43 3.53
C LYS A 126 -5.68 4.39 2.83
N PHE A 127 -5.18 5.57 2.47
CA PHE A 127 -3.84 5.74 1.93
C PHE A 127 -2.94 6.13 3.10
N VAL A 128 -1.96 5.28 3.42
CA VAL A 128 -1.11 5.49 4.58
C VAL A 128 0.36 5.40 4.19
N LEU A 129 1.18 6.29 4.76
CA LEU A 129 2.61 6.32 4.51
C LEU A 129 3.32 5.18 5.24
N ASN A 130 4.24 4.50 4.56
CA ASN A 130 5.01 3.40 5.14
C ASN A 130 5.81 3.81 6.38
N GLU A 131 6.32 5.05 6.41
CA GLU A 131 7.07 5.60 7.55
C GLU A 131 6.22 5.71 8.83
N ILE A 132 4.90 5.88 8.69
CA ILE A 132 3.96 5.99 9.80
C ILE A 132 3.47 4.61 10.22
N VAL A 133 3.17 3.72 9.26
CA VAL A 133 2.63 2.39 9.54
C VAL A 133 3.66 1.46 10.19
N ARG A 134 4.90 1.47 9.69
CA ARG A 134 5.97 0.59 10.20
C ARG A 134 6.19 0.66 11.72
N PRO A 135 6.32 1.85 12.35
CA PRO A 135 6.47 1.92 13.81
C PRO A 135 5.21 1.50 14.56
N VAL A 136 4.02 1.73 14.02
CA VAL A 136 2.75 1.30 14.64
C VAL A 136 2.65 -0.23 14.62
N LEU A 137 3.00 -0.86 13.50
CA LEU A 137 2.94 -2.31 13.36
C LEU A 137 4.05 -3.04 14.10
N SER A 138 5.22 -2.43 14.29
CA SER A 138 6.30 -3.04 15.06
C SER A 138 5.98 -3.11 16.56
N GLN A 139 5.16 -2.18 17.07
CA GLN A 139 4.69 -2.15 18.45
C GLN A 139 3.41 -2.98 18.67
N SER A 140 2.71 -3.34 17.59
CA SER A 140 1.45 -4.07 17.63
C SER A 140 1.62 -5.58 17.43
N ARG A 141 0.52 -6.33 17.59
CA ARG A 141 0.46 -7.79 17.37
C ARG A 141 0.74 -8.18 15.91
N TYR A 142 0.58 -7.23 14.99
CA TYR A 142 0.70 -7.45 13.55
C TYR A 142 2.11 -7.25 12.97
N ARG A 143 3.15 -7.57 13.74
CA ARG A 143 4.55 -7.46 13.29
C ARG A 143 4.82 -8.20 11.97
N ASN A 144 4.09 -9.30 11.73
CA ASN A 144 4.23 -10.11 10.52
C ASN A 144 3.67 -9.43 9.25
N LEU A 145 2.93 -8.32 9.36
CA LEU A 145 2.48 -7.51 8.21
C LEU A 145 3.54 -6.50 7.74
N LEU A 146 4.57 -6.21 8.55
CA LEU A 146 5.67 -5.29 8.19
C LEU A 146 6.27 -5.51 6.78
N PRO A 147 6.60 -6.74 6.35
CA PRO A 147 7.19 -6.96 5.02
C PRO A 147 6.24 -6.63 3.86
N LEU A 148 4.93 -6.54 4.09
CA LEU A 148 3.97 -6.16 3.05
C LEU A 148 4.01 -4.66 2.75
N PHE A 149 4.52 -3.85 3.69
CA PHE A 149 4.60 -2.38 3.52
C PHE A 149 5.87 -1.95 2.78
N VAL A 150 5.97 -2.34 1.51
CA VAL A 150 7.04 -1.95 0.59
C VAL A 150 6.45 -1.30 -0.66
N GLY A 151 6.87 -0.08 -0.98
CA GLY A 151 6.37 0.66 -2.15
C GLY A 151 5.02 1.34 -1.91
N ARG A 152 4.13 1.26 -2.89
CA ARG A 152 2.83 1.96 -2.91
C ARG A 152 1.73 1.06 -2.35
N ASN A 153 1.35 1.32 -1.10
CA ASN A 153 0.39 0.49 -0.38
C ASN A 153 -0.90 1.25 -0.07
N ILE A 154 -2.01 0.51 -0.10
CA ILE A 154 -3.33 0.95 0.33
C ILE A 154 -3.83 -0.05 1.35
N LEU A 155 -4.49 0.47 2.38
CA LEU A 155 -5.24 -0.32 3.34
C LEU A 155 -6.71 -0.30 2.96
N LEU A 156 -7.29 -1.50 2.85
CA LEU A 156 -8.73 -1.69 2.81
C LEU A 156 -9.18 -2.09 4.20
N VAL A 157 -10.05 -1.29 4.77
CA VAL A 157 -10.45 -1.39 6.17
C VAL A 157 -11.93 -1.66 6.19
N SER A 158 -12.35 -2.70 6.90
CA SER A 158 -13.75 -3.06 7.02
C SER A 158 -14.08 -3.47 8.45
N PRO A 159 -15.19 -2.95 9.01
CA PRO A 159 -15.68 -3.40 10.32
C PRO A 159 -16.23 -4.83 10.25
N GLU A 160 -16.72 -5.26 9.08
CA GLU A 160 -17.27 -6.60 8.83
C GLU A 160 -16.36 -7.44 7.91
N THR A 161 -16.38 -8.76 8.05
CA THR A 161 -15.52 -9.70 7.30
C THR A 161 -16.09 -10.05 5.91
N LYS A 162 -16.26 -9.04 5.06
CA LYS A 162 -16.83 -9.16 3.69
C LYS A 162 -15.77 -9.39 2.60
N ALA A 163 -15.01 -10.49 2.72
CA ALA A 163 -13.91 -10.79 1.81
C ALA A 163 -14.36 -11.12 0.38
N LYS A 164 -15.56 -11.70 0.22
CA LYS A 164 -16.09 -12.13 -1.08
C LYS A 164 -16.42 -10.94 -1.98
N GLU A 165 -17.07 -9.92 -1.42
CA GLU A 165 -17.38 -8.67 -2.10
C GLU A 165 -16.11 -7.91 -2.45
N MET A 166 -15.16 -7.83 -1.51
CA MET A 166 -13.85 -7.21 -1.74
C MET A 166 -13.13 -7.84 -2.94
N LEU A 167 -13.03 -9.18 -2.99
CA LEU A 167 -12.38 -9.87 -4.09
C LEU A 167 -13.12 -9.68 -5.43
N ARG A 168 -14.44 -9.54 -5.43
CA ARG A 168 -15.20 -9.22 -6.65
C ARG A 168 -14.85 -7.84 -7.20
N VAL A 169 -14.72 -6.84 -6.33
CA VAL A 169 -14.31 -5.49 -6.74
C VAL A 169 -12.87 -5.49 -7.23
N LEU A 170 -11.96 -6.18 -6.53
CA LEU A 170 -10.55 -6.28 -6.93
C LEU A 170 -10.35 -6.96 -8.28
N LYS A 171 -11.20 -7.94 -8.63
CA LYS A 171 -11.17 -8.55 -9.98
C LYS A 171 -11.52 -7.57 -11.10
N GLY A 172 -12.29 -6.52 -10.82
CA GLY A 172 -12.60 -5.47 -11.78
C GLY A 172 -11.48 -4.45 -11.97
N VAL A 173 -10.52 -4.38 -11.04
CA VAL A 173 -9.45 -3.37 -11.02
C VAL A 173 -8.09 -4.08 -10.90
N PRO A 174 -7.52 -4.58 -12.01
CA PRO A 174 -6.25 -5.32 -11.99
C PRO A 174 -5.05 -4.46 -11.60
N GLN A 175 -5.18 -3.12 -11.56
CA GLN A 175 -4.14 -2.23 -11.06
C GLN A 175 -3.91 -2.36 -9.55
N VAL A 176 -4.86 -2.96 -8.81
CA VAL A 176 -4.77 -3.16 -7.36
C VAL A 176 -4.57 -4.63 -7.04
N ASN A 177 -3.37 -4.95 -6.57
CA ASN A 177 -2.96 -6.30 -6.21
C ASN A 177 -3.10 -6.52 -4.70
N LEU A 178 -3.89 -7.51 -4.32
CA LEU A 178 -3.97 -7.97 -2.93
C LEU A 178 -2.70 -8.75 -2.56
N LEU A 179 -1.98 -8.29 -1.54
CA LEU A 179 -0.81 -8.98 -1.01
C LEU A 179 -1.22 -9.97 0.10
N GLY A 180 -2.00 -9.49 1.05
CA GLY A 180 -2.49 -10.27 2.18
C GLY A 180 -3.55 -9.51 2.96
N ALA A 181 -4.20 -10.19 3.89
CA ALA A 181 -5.20 -9.59 4.76
C ALA A 181 -5.03 -10.09 6.20
N CYS A 182 -5.48 -9.29 7.14
CA CYS A 182 -5.69 -9.67 8.52
C CYS A 182 -7.20 -9.73 8.76
N ILE A 183 -7.69 -10.89 9.19
CA ILE A 183 -9.10 -11.14 9.52
C ILE A 183 -9.12 -11.68 10.94
N ASP A 184 -9.81 -11.00 11.85
CA ASP A 184 -9.96 -11.40 13.27
C ASP A 184 -8.60 -11.81 13.89
N ASP A 185 -7.61 -10.93 13.78
CA ASP A 185 -6.21 -11.12 14.22
C ASP A 185 -5.38 -12.20 13.51
N THR A 186 -5.99 -12.99 12.62
CA THR A 186 -5.28 -13.98 11.80
C THR A 186 -4.77 -13.36 10.51
N ILE A 187 -3.53 -13.67 10.14
CA ILE A 187 -2.91 -13.16 8.92
C ILE A 187 -3.06 -14.21 7.82
N LEU A 188 -3.63 -13.79 6.70
CA LEU A 188 -3.89 -14.62 5.54
C LEU A 188 -3.13 -14.07 4.33
N SER A 189 -2.48 -14.98 3.61
CA SER A 189 -1.96 -14.71 2.26
C SER A 189 -3.12 -14.54 1.28
N ARG A 190 -2.85 -14.01 0.09
CA ARG A 190 -3.83 -13.91 -1.02
C ARG A 190 -4.65 -15.19 -1.23
N GLN A 191 -3.98 -16.35 -1.28
CA GLN A 191 -4.66 -17.65 -1.44
C GLN A 191 -5.58 -17.96 -0.25
N GLY A 192 -5.17 -17.60 0.97
CA GLY A 192 -5.97 -17.73 2.18
C GLY A 192 -7.24 -16.87 2.11
N VAL A 193 -7.14 -15.64 1.60
CA VAL A 193 -8.30 -14.75 1.40
C VAL A 193 -9.24 -15.31 0.32
N GLU A 194 -8.69 -15.85 -0.78
CA GLU A 194 -9.49 -16.49 -1.83
C GLU A 194 -10.23 -17.73 -1.31
N ASN A 195 -9.60 -18.53 -0.44
CA ASN A 195 -10.25 -19.66 0.20
C ASN A 195 -11.32 -19.21 1.19
N PHE A 196 -11.03 -18.19 2.01
CA PHE A 196 -12.00 -17.61 2.94
C PHE A 196 -13.23 -17.06 2.22
N ALA A 197 -13.06 -16.43 1.05
CA ALA A 197 -14.17 -15.94 0.24
C ALA A 197 -15.04 -17.04 -0.41
N LYS A 198 -14.53 -18.26 -0.53
CA LYS A 198 -15.31 -19.43 -0.99
C LYS A 198 -16.13 -20.05 0.14
N LEU A 199 -15.78 -19.79 1.39
CA LEU A 199 -16.51 -20.32 2.54
C LEU A 199 -17.92 -19.72 2.63
N PRO A 200 -18.90 -20.49 3.15
CA PRO A 200 -20.22 -19.97 3.45
C PRO A 200 -20.16 -18.98 4.62
N SER A 201 -21.26 -18.25 4.87
CA SER A 201 -21.37 -17.33 6.01
C SER A 201 -21.16 -18.07 7.34
N LEU A 202 -20.83 -17.32 8.39
CA LEU A 202 -20.62 -17.87 9.75
C LEU A 202 -21.84 -18.69 10.21
N GLU A 203 -23.05 -18.16 10.03
CA GLU A 203 -24.28 -18.85 10.40
C GLU A 203 -24.51 -20.13 9.60
N ALA A 204 -24.17 -20.12 8.31
CA ALA A 204 -24.29 -21.29 7.46
C ALA A 204 -23.25 -22.36 7.80
N SER A 205 -22.02 -21.99 8.17
CA SER A 205 -21.01 -22.97 8.63
C SER A 205 -21.36 -23.55 10.00
N GLN A 206 -21.91 -22.74 10.91
CA GLN A 206 -22.48 -23.21 12.17
C GLN A 206 -23.67 -24.15 11.92
N GLY A 207 -24.57 -23.81 10.99
CA GLY A 207 -25.67 -24.69 10.58
C GLY A 207 -25.21 -26.01 9.98
N GLN A 208 -24.15 -25.99 9.14
CA GLN A 208 -23.57 -27.21 8.58
C GLN A 208 -22.93 -28.10 9.64
N THR A 209 -22.22 -27.53 10.61
CA THR A 209 -21.61 -28.30 11.71
C THR A 209 -22.67 -28.90 12.63
N LEU A 210 -23.71 -28.13 12.98
CA LEU A 210 -24.86 -28.65 13.72
C LEU A 210 -25.63 -29.71 12.94
N GLY A 211 -25.81 -29.52 11.63
CA GLY A 211 -26.44 -30.49 10.74
C GLY A 211 -25.62 -31.79 10.63
N ALA A 212 -24.30 -31.69 10.54
CA ALA A 212 -23.41 -32.84 10.54
C ALA A 212 -23.45 -33.60 11.88
N LEU A 213 -23.53 -32.88 13.01
CA LEU A 213 -23.69 -33.49 14.32
C LEU A 213 -25.04 -34.19 14.46
N ALA A 214 -26.12 -33.58 13.94
CA ALA A 214 -27.46 -34.15 13.93
C ALA A 214 -27.58 -35.38 13.00
N LEU A 215 -26.75 -35.48 11.96
CA LEU A 215 -26.73 -36.61 11.04
C LEU A 215 -26.40 -37.93 11.76
N LEU A 216 -25.50 -37.91 12.74
CA LEU A 216 -25.05 -39.10 13.48
C LEU A 216 -26.21 -39.83 14.21
N PRO A 217 -26.99 -39.18 15.09
CA PRO A 217 -28.14 -39.82 15.71
C PRO A 217 -29.22 -40.18 14.68
N SER A 218 -29.45 -39.35 13.66
CA SER A 218 -30.42 -39.67 12.60
C SER A 218 -30.07 -40.95 11.83
N GLN A 219 -28.78 -41.18 11.52
CA GLN A 219 -28.33 -42.42 10.89
C GLN A 219 -28.59 -43.65 11.78
N THR A 220 -28.31 -43.55 13.08
CA THR A 220 -28.61 -44.66 14.01
C THR A 220 -30.11 -44.91 14.12
N CYS A 221 -30.93 -43.85 14.17
CA CYS A 221 -32.37 -43.96 14.22
C CYS A 221 -32.93 -44.58 12.93
N SER A 222 -32.43 -44.19 11.76
CA SER A 222 -32.86 -44.76 10.48
C SER A 222 -32.54 -46.25 10.36
N LEU A 223 -31.38 -46.67 10.89
CA LEU A 223 -31.02 -48.10 10.92
C LEU A 223 -31.99 -48.90 11.80
N LEU A 224 -32.39 -48.37 12.95
CA LEU A 224 -33.37 -49.02 13.82
C LEU A 224 -34.79 -48.98 13.24
N GLN A 225 -35.18 -47.88 12.59
CA GLN A 225 -36.51 -47.69 12.01
C GLN A 225 -36.74 -48.51 10.74
N HIS A 226 -35.69 -48.97 10.06
CA HIS A 226 -35.80 -49.71 8.81
C HIS A 226 -36.71 -50.95 8.93
N GLY A 227 -36.55 -51.74 9.99
CA GLY A 227 -37.37 -52.94 10.20
C GLY A 227 -38.84 -52.64 10.47
N ALA A 228 -39.12 -51.60 11.27
CA ALA A 228 -40.49 -51.18 11.57
C ALA A 228 -41.20 -50.66 10.31
N ALA A 229 -40.52 -49.83 9.51
CA ALA A 229 -41.05 -49.28 8.26
C ALA A 229 -41.32 -50.38 7.21
N GLN A 230 -40.47 -51.41 7.15
CA GLN A 230 -40.65 -52.53 6.24
C GLN A 230 -41.88 -53.37 6.59
N LEU A 231 -42.11 -53.65 7.88
CA LEU A 231 -43.29 -54.38 8.34
C LEU A 231 -44.59 -53.63 8.03
N THR A 232 -44.65 -52.32 8.31
CA THR A 232 -45.84 -51.51 8.00
C THR A 232 -46.11 -51.52 6.49
N ALA A 233 -45.07 -51.41 5.66
CA ALA A 233 -45.22 -51.45 4.21
C ALA A 233 -45.77 -52.80 3.71
N LEU A 234 -45.33 -53.92 4.29
CA LEU A 234 -45.86 -55.26 3.93
C LEU A 234 -47.31 -55.44 4.35
N LEU A 235 -47.68 -54.96 5.53
CA LEU A 235 -49.06 -55.01 6.01
C LEU A 235 -49.99 -54.15 5.15
N ASP A 236 -49.56 -52.93 4.80
CA ASP A 236 -50.31 -52.06 3.88
C ASP A 236 -50.48 -52.73 2.51
N GLN A 237 -49.42 -53.34 1.97
CA GLN A 237 -49.50 -54.13 0.74
C GLN A 237 -50.50 -55.28 0.84
N HIS A 238 -50.56 -55.98 1.97
CA HIS A 238 -51.49 -57.08 2.17
C HIS A 238 -52.94 -56.60 2.24
N ILE A 239 -53.19 -55.47 2.92
CA ILE A 239 -54.51 -54.83 2.96
C ILE A 239 -54.96 -54.43 1.55
N HIS A 240 -54.05 -53.87 0.74
CA HIS A 240 -54.31 -53.55 -0.67
C HIS A 240 -54.67 -54.80 -1.49
N GLN A 241 -53.93 -55.90 -1.36
CA GLN A 241 -54.22 -57.16 -2.06
C GLN A 241 -55.57 -57.76 -1.68
N LEU A 242 -55.95 -57.71 -0.40
CA LEU A 242 -57.27 -58.17 0.05
C LEU A 242 -58.40 -57.32 -0.57
N ARG A 243 -58.16 -56.02 -0.72
CA ARG A 243 -59.12 -55.10 -1.34
C ARG A 243 -59.25 -55.31 -2.85
N ASP A 244 -58.15 -55.61 -3.54
CA ASP A 244 -58.14 -55.91 -4.97
C ASP A 244 -58.70 -57.32 -5.27
N GLY A 245 -58.44 -58.30 -4.40
CA GLY A 245 -59.01 -59.66 -4.47
C GLY A 245 -60.51 -59.71 -4.18
N ALA A 246 -61.01 -58.85 -3.29
CA ALA A 246 -62.45 -58.66 -3.07
C ALA A 246 -63.17 -58.05 -4.30
N GLY A 247 -62.42 -57.45 -5.24
CA GLY A 247 -62.95 -56.97 -6.54
C GLY A 247 -63.06 -58.04 -7.63
N GLN A 248 -62.47 -59.24 -7.46
CA GLN A 248 -62.51 -60.34 -8.44
C GLN A 248 -63.31 -61.57 -7.98
N GLY A 249 -63.82 -61.59 -6.74
CA GLY A 249 -64.63 -62.68 -6.20
C GLY A 249 -66.14 -62.47 -6.38
N GLY A 250 -66.60 -62.36 -7.63
CA GLY A 250 -68.02 -62.25 -7.96
C GLY A 250 -68.49 -63.33 -8.94
N THR A 251 -69.09 -64.40 -8.39
CA THR A 251 -69.94 -65.45 -9.02
C THR A 251 -69.25 -66.69 -9.63
N PRO A 252 -69.29 -67.86 -8.96
CA PRO A 252 -69.41 -69.14 -9.63
C PRO A 252 -70.90 -69.44 -9.89
N ALA A 253 -71.26 -69.57 -11.16
CA ALA A 253 -72.58 -70.06 -11.58
C ALA A 253 -72.76 -71.52 -11.11
N GLY A 254 -73.91 -71.80 -10.49
CA GLY A 254 -74.27 -73.13 -10.00
C GLY A 254 -74.52 -74.14 -11.14
N PRO A 255 -74.35 -75.45 -10.89
CA PRO A 255 -74.66 -76.48 -11.88
C PRO A 255 -76.16 -76.75 -11.96
N GLU A 256 -76.69 -76.81 -13.19
CA GLU A 256 -78.06 -77.22 -13.54
C GLU A 256 -78.37 -78.69 -13.18
N PRO A 257 -79.65 -79.05 -12.94
CA PRO A 257 -80.07 -80.40 -12.53
C PRO A 257 -80.20 -81.40 -13.69
N PRO A 258 -80.05 -82.71 -13.45
CA PRO A 258 -80.26 -83.75 -14.46
C PRO A 258 -81.75 -84.08 -14.66
N GLN A 259 -82.14 -84.19 -15.93
CA GLN A 259 -83.45 -84.68 -16.38
C GLN A 259 -83.59 -86.19 -16.15
N SER A 260 -84.73 -86.63 -15.62
CA SER A 260 -85.13 -88.03 -15.47
C SER A 260 -85.83 -88.55 -16.74
N PRO A 261 -85.60 -89.81 -17.18
CA PRO A 261 -86.33 -90.42 -18.28
C PRO A 261 -87.57 -91.20 -17.80
N GLY A 262 -88.66 -91.08 -18.54
CA GLY A 262 -89.87 -91.91 -18.37
C GLY A 262 -90.74 -91.83 -19.62
N THR A 263 -90.55 -92.81 -20.52
CA THR A 263 -91.46 -93.22 -21.61
C THR A 263 -92.74 -93.87 -21.05
N PRO A 264 -93.78 -94.18 -21.85
CA PRO A 264 -93.92 -94.17 -23.32
C PRO A 264 -94.82 -93.09 -23.92
#